data_AF-A0A2V8UFH4-F1
#
_entry.id   AF-A0A2V8UFH4-F1
#
_cell.length_a   1.000
_cell.length_b   1.000
_cell.length_c   1.000
_cell.angle_alpha   90.00
_cell.angle_beta   90.00
_cell.angle_gamma   90.00
#
_symmetry.space_group_name_H-M   'P 1'
#
loop_
_entity.id
_entity.type
_entity.pdbx_description
1 polymer ?
#
loop_
_entity_poly.entity_id
_entity_poly.type
_entity_poly.pdbx_seq_one_letter_code
_entity_poly.pdbx_strand_id
1 'polypeptide(L)'
;MKMSPTWTAAGCLVVRTREDQAQIVCNECGGLIQTVPIGDVEAVMLELAKTDRVCSVQCTHCGALNIFPGMSAIMAFICHECGEGVEVPRSVQ
;
A
#
# COMPACT_ATOMS: atom_id res chain seq x y z
N MET A 1 -20.70 -27.31 -12.03
CA MET A 1 -19.93 -26.72 -10.89
C MET A 1 -19.37 -25.38 -11.37
N LYS A 2 -19.82 -24.26 -10.81
CA LYS A 2 -19.32 -22.93 -11.18
C LYS A 2 -17.98 -22.71 -10.48
N MET A 3 -16.91 -22.53 -11.25
CA MET A 3 -15.64 -22.00 -10.75
C MET A 3 -15.85 -20.52 -10.46
N SER A 4 -15.83 -20.14 -9.18
CA SER A 4 -15.76 -18.74 -8.75
C SER A 4 -14.36 -18.19 -9.03
N PRO A 5 -14.22 -16.95 -9.55
CA PRO A 5 -12.92 -16.37 -9.80
C PRO A 5 -12.24 -16.07 -8.46
N THR A 6 -11.15 -16.76 -8.15
CA THR A 6 -10.23 -16.35 -7.09
C THR A 6 -9.44 -15.15 -7.61
N TRP A 7 -10.00 -13.96 -7.46
CA TRP A 7 -9.24 -12.72 -7.51
C TRP A 7 -8.27 -12.76 -6.32
N THR A 8 -7.06 -13.29 -6.51
CA THR A 8 -5.98 -12.97 -5.60
C THR A 8 -5.73 -11.48 -5.78
N ALA A 9 -6.22 -10.65 -4.86
CA ALA A 9 -5.88 -9.24 -4.81
C ALA A 9 -4.34 -9.14 -4.86
N ALA A 10 -3.83 -8.47 -5.90
CA ALA A 10 -2.40 -8.18 -6.03
C ALA A 10 -1.99 -7.20 -4.90
N GLY A 11 -0.86 -7.45 -4.26
CA GLY A 11 -0.31 -6.57 -3.24
C GLY A 11 -0.83 -6.74 -1.81
N CYS A 12 -1.35 -7.90 -1.41
CA CYS A 12 -1.82 -8.12 -0.04
C CYS A 12 -0.73 -8.73 0.87
N LEU A 13 -0.77 -8.32 2.15
CA LEU A 13 0.00 -8.98 3.22
C LEU A 13 -0.71 -10.26 3.64
N VAL A 14 0.02 -11.37 3.68
CA VAL A 14 -0.46 -12.68 4.11
C VAL A 14 0.46 -13.27 5.17
N VAL A 15 -0.11 -14.11 6.03
CA VAL A 15 0.61 -14.72 7.15
C VAL A 15 0.97 -16.17 6.82
N ARG A 16 2.25 -16.53 7.01
CA ARG A 16 2.75 -17.90 6.96
C ARG A 16 3.24 -18.31 8.33
N THR A 17 2.67 -19.35 8.92
CA THR A 17 3.06 -19.81 10.26
C THR A 17 4.15 -20.87 10.19
N ARG A 18 5.09 -20.81 11.13
CA ARG A 18 6.10 -21.85 11.43
C ARG A 18 6.28 -21.92 12.94
N GLU A 19 5.85 -23.03 13.52
CA GLU A 19 5.97 -23.29 14.96
C GLU A 19 5.32 -22.16 15.79
N ASP A 20 6.11 -21.45 16.60
CA ASP A 20 5.70 -20.34 17.45
C ASP A 20 5.80 -18.96 16.77
N GLN A 21 6.27 -18.94 15.51
CA GLN A 21 6.48 -17.73 14.73
C GLN A 21 5.56 -17.65 13.52
N ALA A 22 5.34 -16.43 13.07
CA ALA A 22 4.56 -16.08 11.90
C ALA A 22 5.32 -15.09 11.03
N GLN A 23 5.39 -15.38 9.74
CA GLN A 23 5.99 -14.53 8.73
C GLN A 23 4.88 -13.76 8.02
N ILE A 24 4.96 -12.44 8.03
CA ILE A 24 4.10 -11.57 7.24
C ILE A 24 4.82 -11.32 5.91
N VAL A 25 4.21 -11.74 4.81
CA VAL A 25 4.80 -11.69 3.47
C VAL A 25 3.84 -11.04 2.47
N CYS A 26 4.38 -10.40 1.44
CA CYS A 26 3.58 -9.96 0.30
C CYS A 26 3.21 -11.17 -0.57
N ASN A 27 1.93 -11.33 -0.91
CA ASN A 27 1.46 -12.43 -1.75
C ASN A 27 1.82 -12.26 -3.25
N GLU A 28 2.23 -11.07 -3.66
CA GLU A 28 2.57 -10.76 -5.05
C GLU A 28 4.05 -10.99 -5.33
N CYS A 29 4.95 -10.35 -4.56
CA CYS A 29 6.39 -10.45 -4.78
C CYS A 29 7.08 -11.51 -3.89
N GLY A 30 6.36 -12.06 -2.90
CA GLY A 30 6.93 -13.00 -1.92
C GLY A 30 7.86 -12.36 -0.90
N GLY A 31 8.01 -11.04 -0.91
CA GLY A 31 8.87 -10.29 0.01
C GLY A 31 8.45 -10.49 1.46
N LEU A 32 9.42 -10.78 2.33
CA LEU A 32 9.22 -10.85 3.77
C LEU A 32 9.18 -9.44 4.36
N ILE A 33 8.06 -9.09 5.00
CA ILE A 33 7.91 -7.81 5.69
C ILE A 33 8.50 -7.92 7.09
N GLN A 34 8.08 -8.93 7.85
CA GLN A 34 8.60 -9.21 9.19
C GLN A 34 8.25 -10.62 9.67
N THR A 35 9.00 -11.11 10.66
CA THR A 35 8.67 -12.31 11.44
C THR A 35 8.29 -11.90 12.85
N VAL A 36 7.19 -12.44 13.38
CA VAL A 36 6.64 -12.09 14.70
C VAL A 36 6.20 -13.35 15.44
N PRO A 37 6.12 -13.32 16.78
CA PRO A 37 5.45 -14.37 17.54
C PRO A 37 4.01 -14.54 17.07
N ILE A 38 3.52 -15.79 17.03
CA ILE A 38 2.18 -16.08 16.50
C ILE A 38 1.06 -15.36 17.27
N GLY A 39 1.26 -15.11 18.58
CA GLY A 39 0.32 -14.38 19.43
C GLY A 39 0.19 -12.89 19.09
N ASP A 40 1.17 -12.32 18.38
CA ASP A 40 1.23 -10.88 18.08
C ASP A 40 0.74 -10.56 16.65
N VAL A 41 0.46 -11.57 15.83
CA VAL A 41 0.14 -11.43 14.40
C VAL A 41 -1.02 -10.47 14.16
N GLU A 42 -2.11 -10.60 14.91
CA GLU A 42 -3.30 -9.79 14.72
C GLU A 42 -3.02 -8.31 15.00
N ALA A 43 -2.35 -8.03 16.12
CA ALA A 43 -1.99 -6.66 16.51
C ALA A 43 -1.07 -6.01 15.47
N VAL A 44 -0.06 -6.77 14.99
CA VAL A 44 0.88 -6.30 13.98
C VAL A 44 0.21 -6.06 12.62
N MET A 45 -0.65 -6.97 12.17
CA MET A 45 -1.40 -6.81 10.92
C MET A 45 -2.33 -5.59 10.98
N LEU A 46 -2.95 -5.34 12.14
CA LEU A 46 -3.79 -4.16 12.34
C LEU A 46 -2.98 -2.86 12.27
N GLU A 47 -1.79 -2.81 12.87
CA GLU A 47 -0.90 -1.64 12.76
C GLU A 47 -0.40 -1.42 11.33
N LEU A 48 -0.05 -2.49 10.61
CA LEU A 48 0.36 -2.39 9.21
C LEU A 48 -0.79 -1.88 8.33
N ALA A 49 -2.02 -2.33 8.57
CA ALA A 49 -3.20 -1.84 7.86
C ALA A 49 -3.50 -0.36 8.14
N LYS A 50 -3.20 0.14 9.34
CA LYS A 50 -3.30 1.58 9.67
C LYS A 50 -2.24 2.43 8.95
N THR A 51 -1.16 1.81 8.48
CA THR A 51 -0.04 2.49 7.83
C THR A 51 -0.25 2.60 6.31
N ASP A 52 -1.46 2.36 5.81
CA ASP A 52 -1.83 2.66 4.43
C ASP A 52 -1.90 4.18 4.24
N ARG A 53 -0.72 4.79 4.13
CA ARG A 53 -0.57 6.21 3.86
C ARG A 53 -0.88 6.43 2.40
N VAL A 54 -2.03 7.04 2.17
CA VAL A 54 -2.45 7.53 0.86
C VAL A 54 -2.07 8.98 0.79
N CYS A 55 -0.92 9.28 0.18
CA CYS A 55 -0.61 10.65 -0.19
C CYS A 55 -1.52 11.04 -1.35
N SER A 56 -2.19 12.18 -1.26
CA SER A 56 -2.98 12.71 -2.37
C SER A 56 -2.71 14.19 -2.55
N VAL A 57 -2.78 14.65 -3.80
CA VAL A 57 -2.57 16.06 -4.10
C VAL A 57 -3.42 16.50 -5.28
N GLN A 58 -3.95 17.71 -5.18
CA GLN A 58 -4.72 18.30 -6.25
C GLN A 58 -3.78 18.92 -7.30
N CYS A 59 -3.98 18.59 -8.57
CA CYS A 59 -3.23 19.19 -9.66
C CYS A 59 -3.52 20.69 -9.73
N THR A 60 -2.47 21.51 -9.75
CA THR A 60 -2.59 22.97 -9.85
C THR A 60 -3.02 23.45 -11.24
N HIS A 61 -2.92 22.60 -12.26
CA HIS A 61 -3.29 22.94 -13.64
C HIS A 61 -4.77 22.65 -13.95
N CYS A 62 -5.25 21.45 -13.61
CA CYS A 62 -6.60 21.00 -13.97
C CYS A 62 -7.53 20.75 -12.77
N GLY A 63 -7.02 20.81 -11.53
CA GLY A 63 -7.81 20.56 -10.33
C GLY A 63 -8.10 19.09 -10.02
N ALA A 64 -7.60 18.15 -10.82
CA ALA A 64 -7.79 16.71 -10.58
C ALA A 64 -7.08 16.23 -9.31
N LEU A 65 -7.73 15.36 -8.54
CA LEU A 65 -7.12 14.72 -7.37
C LEU A 65 -6.24 13.55 -7.83
N ASN A 66 -4.94 13.61 -7.58
CA ASN A 66 -4.00 12.53 -7.86
C ASN A 66 -3.72 11.79 -6.55
N ILE A 67 -3.87 10.45 -6.57
CA ILE A 67 -3.76 9.59 -5.41
C ILE A 67 -2.54 8.69 -5.58
N PHE A 68 -1.68 8.64 -4.56
CA PHE A 68 -0.42 7.89 -4.55
C PHE A 68 -0.39 6.93 -3.36
N PRO A 69 -1.00 5.73 -3.48
CA PRO A 69 -0.98 4.73 -2.44
C PRO A 69 0.45 4.30 -2.09
N GLY A 70 0.73 4.06 -0.81
CA GLY A 70 2.04 3.60 -0.34
C GLY A 70 3.14 4.67 -0.32
N MET A 71 2.84 5.90 -0.72
CA MET A 71 3.78 7.02 -0.67
C MET A 71 3.52 7.87 0.59
N SER A 72 4.56 8.17 1.34
CA SER A 72 4.46 9.02 2.53
C SER A 72 4.58 10.53 2.23
N ALA A 73 5.05 10.88 1.04
CA ALA A 73 5.21 12.25 0.57
C ALA A 73 5.40 12.28 -0.96
N ILE A 74 4.96 13.37 -1.60
CA ILE A 74 5.20 13.67 -3.02
C ILE A 74 5.85 15.05 -3.13
N MET A 75 6.96 15.13 -3.88
CA MET A 75 7.66 16.39 -4.19
C MET A 75 7.37 16.86 -5.63
N ALA A 76 7.15 15.92 -6.55
CA ALA A 76 6.73 16.19 -7.91
C ALA A 76 5.97 14.98 -8.49
N PHE A 77 5.07 15.22 -9.42
CA PHE A 77 4.34 14.16 -10.14
C PHE A 77 3.89 14.63 -11.53
N ILE A 78 3.54 13.68 -12.39
CA ILE A 78 2.83 13.93 -13.64
C ILE A 78 1.35 13.67 -13.41
N CYS A 79 0.50 14.64 -13.73
CA CYS A 79 -0.95 14.47 -13.56
C CYS A 79 -1.49 13.40 -14.51
N HIS A 80 -2.22 12.42 -14.00
CA HIS A 80 -2.81 11.35 -14.82
C HIS A 80 -3.95 11.84 -15.74
N GLU A 81 -4.56 12.98 -15.43
CA GLU A 81 -5.65 13.57 -16.22
C GLU A 81 -5.14 14.49 -17.33
N CYS A 82 -4.31 15.49 -17.00
CA CYS A 82 -3.87 16.50 -17.98
C CYS A 82 -2.46 16.30 -18.52
N GLY A 83 -1.68 15.35 -17.98
CA GLY A 83 -0.32 15.05 -18.43
C GLY A 83 0.75 16.07 -18.03
N GLU A 84 0.37 17.16 -17.36
CA GLU A 84 1.31 18.22 -16.94
C GLU A 84 2.13 17.83 -15.72
N GLY A 85 3.37 18.31 -15.68
CA GLY A 85 4.25 18.21 -14.53
C GLY A 85 3.85 19.18 -13.43
N VAL A 86 3.80 18.69 -12.19
CA VAL A 86 3.50 19.50 -11.00
C VAL A 86 4.63 19.33 -10.00
N GLU A 87 5.24 20.45 -9.61
CA GLU A 87 6.14 20.53 -8.45
C GLU A 87 5.34 20.94 -7.21
N VAL A 88 5.58 20.24 -6.10
CA VAL A 88 4.88 20.44 -4.84
C VAL A 88 5.83 21.13 -3.85
N PRO A 89 5.63 22.42 -3.53
CA PRO A 89 6.58 23.21 -2.74
C PRO A 89 6.64 22.83 -1.25
N ARG A 90 5.70 22.01 -0.76
CA ARG A 90 5.74 21.38 0.57
C ARG A 90 5.25 19.95 0.43
N SER A 91 6.00 18.98 0.96
CA SER A 91 5.57 17.58 0.98
C SER A 91 4.17 17.47 1.56
N VAL A 92 3.21 17.04 0.75
CA VAL A 92 1.85 16.77 1.22
C VAL A 92 1.85 15.36 1.81
N GLN A 93 1.30 15.21 3.01
CA GLN A 93 1.16 13.91 3.69
C GLN A 93 -0.19 13.31 3.39
#